data_AF-A0A2I0KCE8-F1
#
_entry.id   AF-A0A2I0KCE8-F1
#
_cell.length_a   1.000
_cell.length_b   1.000
_cell.length_c   1.000
_cell.angle_alpha   90.00
_cell.angle_beta   90.00
_cell.angle_gamma   90.00
#
_symmetry.space_group_name_H-M   'P 1'
#
loop_
_entity.id
_entity.type
_entity.pdbx_description
1 polymer ?
#
loop_
_entity_poly.entity_id
_entity_poly.type
_entity_poly.pdbx_seq_one_letter_code
_entity_poly.pdbx_strand_id
1 'polypeptide(L)'
;MYLWNNFLGGRSSSRPLGDAVLDGIDFDIEGGTGRHWDDLARVYLTAAPQCPFPDALVGRALQTGLFDYVWVQFYNNPPCQYSSDNVSDFEEAWKQWNSIPATKIFLGLPAAPDATGSGYIPPGDLISQVLPTIKGSSKYGGVMLWSKYYDDKTGYSSSIKKYV
;
A
#
# COMPACT_ATOMS: atom_id res chain seq x y z
N MET A 1 -18.02 -16.49 0.84
CA MET A 1 -18.72 -16.45 -0.48
C MET A 1 -19.30 -15.07 -0.85
N TYR A 2 -19.51 -14.14 0.09
CA TYR A 2 -20.17 -12.85 -0.19
C TYR A 2 -19.43 -11.98 -1.21
N LEU A 3 -18.12 -11.76 -1.02
CA LEU A 3 -17.31 -10.92 -1.91
C LEU A 3 -17.32 -11.43 -3.35
N TRP A 4 -17.15 -12.74 -3.52
CA TRP A 4 -17.19 -13.40 -4.83
C TRP A 4 -18.50 -13.15 -5.59
N ASN A 5 -19.64 -13.31 -4.91
CA ASN A 5 -20.96 -13.20 -5.54
C ASN A 5 -21.40 -11.77 -5.84
N ASN A 6 -20.95 -10.80 -5.04
CA ASN A 6 -21.44 -9.42 -5.14
C ASN A 6 -20.48 -8.45 -5.85
N PHE A 7 -19.18 -8.75 -5.88
CA PHE A 7 -18.17 -7.84 -6.45
C PHE A 7 -17.29 -8.50 -7.52
N LEU A 8 -17.06 -9.81 -7.45
CA LEU A 8 -16.22 -10.54 -8.41
C LEU A 8 -17.09 -11.36 -9.38
N GLY A 9 -16.56 -12.48 -9.89
CA GLY A 9 -17.16 -13.29 -10.97
C GLY A 9 -18.35 -14.16 -10.58
N GLY A 10 -18.81 -14.11 -9.33
CA GLY A 10 -20.04 -14.80 -8.91
C GLY A 10 -21.32 -14.05 -9.31
N ARG A 11 -22.47 -14.59 -8.90
CA ARG A 11 -23.78 -14.02 -9.22
C ARG A 11 -24.54 -13.65 -7.95
N SER A 12 -25.21 -12.49 -8.00
CA SER A 12 -26.10 -11.98 -6.96
C SER A 12 -27.20 -11.16 -7.63
N SER A 13 -28.41 -11.21 -7.10
CA SER A 13 -29.56 -10.43 -7.61
C SER A 13 -29.49 -8.94 -7.24
N SER A 14 -28.56 -8.55 -6.37
CA SER A 14 -28.43 -7.19 -5.85
C SER A 14 -26.96 -6.81 -5.65
N ARG A 15 -26.23 -6.69 -6.75
CA ARG A 15 -24.82 -6.29 -6.72
C ARG A 15 -24.70 -4.79 -6.37
N PRO A 16 -23.95 -4.40 -5.33
CA PRO A 16 -23.90 -3.01 -4.87
C PRO A 16 -23.33 -2.02 -5.91
N LEU A 17 -22.38 -2.48 -6.73
CA LEU A 17 -21.72 -1.67 -7.77
C LEU A 17 -22.24 -2.00 -9.18
N GLY A 18 -23.41 -2.63 -9.28
CA GLY A 18 -23.99 -3.09 -10.54
C GLY A 18 -23.25 -4.30 -11.13
N ASP A 19 -23.32 -4.45 -12.45
CA ASP A 19 -22.84 -5.64 -13.17
C ASP A 19 -21.32 -5.68 -13.39
N ALA A 20 -20.60 -4.62 -12.98
CA ALA A 20 -19.16 -4.57 -13.07
C ALA A 20 -18.52 -5.71 -12.24
N VAL A 21 -17.53 -6.38 -12.83
CA VAL A 21 -16.69 -7.38 -12.16
C VAL A 21 -15.39 -6.70 -11.78
N LEU A 22 -15.11 -6.58 -10.49
CA LEU A 22 -13.85 -6.00 -10.01
C LEU A 22 -12.68 -6.95 -10.25
N ASP A 23 -11.49 -6.38 -10.41
CA ASP A 23 -10.26 -7.14 -10.63
C ASP A 23 -9.76 -7.86 -9.36
N GLY A 24 -10.09 -7.35 -8.17
CA GLY A 24 -9.61 -7.88 -6.90
C GLY A 24 -10.24 -7.22 -5.68
N ILE A 25 -9.70 -7.55 -4.51
CA ILE A 25 -10.12 -7.00 -3.21
C ILE A 25 -8.88 -6.47 -2.50
N ASP A 26 -8.98 -5.24 -2.01
CA ASP A 26 -7.95 -4.61 -1.18
C ASP A 26 -8.24 -4.77 0.32
N PHE A 27 -7.20 -5.11 1.08
CA PHE A 27 -7.26 -5.28 2.52
C PHE A 27 -6.61 -4.09 3.21
N ASP A 28 -7.41 -3.03 3.40
CA ASP A 28 -7.07 -1.86 4.20
C ASP A 28 -7.64 -2.00 5.62
N ILE A 29 -7.03 -2.89 6.40
CA ILE A 29 -7.49 -3.25 7.75
C ILE A 29 -6.71 -2.47 8.79
N GLU A 30 -7.30 -1.38 9.29
CA GLU A 30 -6.64 -0.46 10.24
C GLU A 30 -7.02 -0.70 11.72
N GLY A 31 -7.85 -1.70 12.02
CA GLY A 31 -8.26 -2.02 13.39
C GLY A 31 -9.04 -3.33 13.53
N GLY A 32 -9.38 -3.68 14.78
CA GLY A 32 -10.14 -4.90 15.09
C GLY A 32 -9.25 -6.09 15.46
N THR A 33 -9.69 -7.31 15.14
CA THR A 33 -8.95 -8.54 15.46
C THR A 33 -8.09 -8.98 14.28
N GLY A 34 -6.81 -9.28 14.50
CA GLY A 34 -5.91 -9.80 13.45
C GLY A 34 -6.07 -11.29 13.14
N ARG A 35 -7.30 -11.84 13.19
CA ARG A 35 -7.59 -13.27 12.98
C ARG A 35 -8.44 -13.44 11.70
N HIS A 36 -8.26 -14.56 10.99
CA HIS A 36 -9.06 -15.01 9.83
C HIS A 36 -8.89 -14.24 8.52
N TRP A 37 -8.06 -13.20 8.48
CA TRP A 37 -7.71 -12.53 7.21
C TRP A 37 -6.93 -13.44 6.27
N ASP A 38 -6.17 -14.37 6.84
CA ASP A 38 -5.49 -15.46 6.14
C ASP A 38 -6.46 -16.44 5.49
N ASP A 39 -7.58 -16.78 6.14
CA ASP A 39 -8.63 -17.65 5.56
C ASP A 39 -9.30 -17.00 4.33
N LEU A 40 -9.40 -15.67 4.31
CA LEU A 40 -10.07 -14.89 3.25
C LEU A 40 -9.22 -14.72 1.98
N ALA A 41 -7.89 -14.84 2.10
CA ALA A 41 -6.88 -14.50 1.11
C ALA A 41 -6.73 -15.52 -0.07
N ARG A 42 -7.76 -15.81 -0.90
CA ARG A 42 -7.64 -16.79 -2.02
C ARG A 42 -7.94 -16.30 -3.45
N VAL A 43 -8.03 -14.99 -3.72
CA VAL A 43 -8.30 -14.40 -5.06
C VAL A 43 -7.54 -13.07 -5.19
N TYR A 44 -6.89 -12.74 -6.33
CA TYR A 44 -6.08 -11.52 -6.59
C TYR A 44 -6.09 -10.51 -5.44
N LEU A 45 -5.02 -10.56 -4.65
CA LEU A 45 -5.00 -9.91 -3.35
C LEU A 45 -4.02 -8.77 -3.31
N THR A 46 -4.50 -7.66 -2.77
CA THR A 46 -3.66 -6.57 -2.33
C THR A 46 -3.81 -6.34 -0.84
N ALA A 47 -2.78 -5.75 -0.24
CA ALA A 47 -2.80 -5.36 1.17
C ALA A 47 -2.14 -4.00 1.37
N ALA A 48 -2.66 -3.26 2.35
CA ALA A 48 -2.18 -1.95 2.76
C ALA A 48 -1.62 -1.95 4.20
N PRO A 49 -0.59 -2.75 4.53
CA PRO A 49 -0.04 -2.77 5.89
C PRO A 49 0.57 -1.42 6.29
N GLN A 50 0.64 -1.15 7.59
CA GLN A 50 1.44 -0.03 8.10
C GLN A 50 2.94 -0.33 7.95
N CYS A 51 3.80 0.70 7.91
CA CYS A 51 5.24 0.48 7.77
C CYS A 51 5.96 -0.22 8.94
N PRO A 52 5.49 -0.20 10.21
CA PRO A 52 6.14 -0.99 11.26
C PRO A 52 6.12 -2.48 10.93
N PHE A 53 7.31 -3.10 10.88
CA PHE A 53 7.46 -4.49 10.48
C PHE A 53 7.72 -5.42 11.69
N PRO A 54 7.06 -6.58 11.79
CA PRO A 54 5.96 -7.03 10.94
C PRO A 54 4.65 -6.29 11.27
N ASP A 55 3.77 -6.14 10.28
CA ASP A 55 2.45 -5.55 10.49
C ASP A 55 1.61 -6.40 11.47
N ALA A 56 1.01 -5.75 12.47
CA ALA A 56 0.31 -6.41 13.57
C ALA A 56 -1.00 -7.09 13.15
N LEU A 57 -1.64 -6.63 12.07
CA LEU A 57 -2.99 -7.04 11.65
C LEU A 57 -2.93 -8.01 10.47
N VAL A 58 -2.12 -7.72 9.46
CA VAL A 58 -2.02 -8.49 8.22
C VAL A 58 -0.68 -9.22 8.07
N GLY A 59 0.26 -9.07 9.02
CA GLY A 59 1.58 -9.72 8.95
C GLY A 59 1.53 -11.24 8.73
N ARG A 60 0.60 -11.95 9.38
CA ARG A 60 0.42 -13.40 9.17
C ARG A 60 -0.14 -13.72 7.79
N ALA A 61 -1.09 -12.92 7.30
CA ALA A 61 -1.65 -13.11 5.96
C ALA A 61 -0.58 -12.91 4.88
N LEU A 62 0.31 -11.91 5.05
CA LEU A 62 1.41 -11.65 4.12
C LEU A 62 2.41 -12.81 4.02
N GLN A 63 2.61 -13.59 5.09
CA GLN A 63 3.50 -14.76 5.07
C GLN A 63 2.95 -15.95 4.27
N THR A 64 1.67 -15.92 3.88
CA THR A 64 1.07 -17.00 3.06
C THR A 64 1.64 -17.03 1.64
N GLY A 65 2.25 -15.95 1.17
CA GLY A 65 2.76 -15.84 -0.20
C GLY A 65 1.67 -15.59 -1.26
N LEU A 66 0.44 -15.30 -0.84
CA LEU A 66 -0.73 -15.19 -1.73
C LEU A 66 -1.00 -13.77 -2.23
N PHE A 67 -0.28 -12.76 -1.74
CA PHE A 67 -0.49 -11.36 -2.11
C PHE A 67 0.34 -10.97 -3.34
N ASP A 68 -0.35 -10.49 -4.38
CA ASP A 68 0.29 -10.02 -5.60
C ASP A 68 0.94 -8.65 -5.39
N TYR A 69 0.20 -7.71 -4.79
CA TYR A 69 0.65 -6.33 -4.60
C TYR A 69 0.49 -5.92 -3.14
N VAL A 70 1.53 -5.33 -2.57
CA VAL A 70 1.49 -4.82 -1.19
C VAL A 70 1.92 -3.36 -1.20
N TRP A 71 1.01 -2.45 -0.86
CA TRP A 71 1.31 -1.01 -0.74
C TRP A 71 1.48 -0.64 0.73
N VAL A 72 2.72 -0.70 1.20
CA VAL A 72 3.06 -0.40 2.60
C VAL A 72 2.87 1.09 2.86
N GLN A 73 2.13 1.44 3.92
CA GLN A 73 1.83 2.81 4.30
C GLN A 73 3.01 3.43 5.07
N PHE A 74 3.84 4.22 4.37
CA PHE A 74 5.00 4.90 4.94
C PHE A 74 4.64 6.29 5.48
N TYR A 75 3.56 6.36 6.27
CA TYR A 75 3.05 7.57 6.88
C TYR A 75 2.36 7.28 8.22
N ASN A 76 2.12 8.32 9.01
CA ASN A 76 1.58 8.23 10.39
C ASN A 76 2.41 7.37 11.37
N ASN A 77 3.63 7.00 11.00
CA ASN A 77 4.48 6.09 11.73
C ASN A 77 5.93 6.61 11.74
N PRO A 78 6.27 7.52 12.68
CA PRO A 78 7.60 8.11 12.79
C PRO A 78 8.79 7.14 12.71
N PRO A 79 8.73 5.91 13.27
CA PRO A 79 9.86 4.96 13.23
C PRO A 79 10.20 4.40 11.84
N CYS A 80 9.37 4.60 10.82
CA CYS A 80 9.60 4.01 9.50
C CYS A 80 9.17 4.90 8.32
N GLN A 81 8.48 6.00 8.56
CA GLN A 81 8.16 6.98 7.51
C GLN A 81 9.40 7.81 7.12
N TYR A 82 9.31 8.51 6.00
CA TYR A 82 10.33 9.48 5.61
C TYR A 82 10.43 10.65 6.58
N SER A 83 11.66 11.05 6.89
CA SER A 83 12.01 12.31 7.55
C SER A 83 13.22 12.91 6.84
N SER A 84 13.20 14.22 6.60
CA SER A 84 14.33 14.93 6.00
C SER A 84 15.59 14.89 6.86
N ASP A 85 15.42 14.72 8.18
CA ASP A 85 16.52 14.66 9.13
C ASP A 85 17.14 13.26 9.20
N ASN A 86 16.37 12.22 8.87
CA ASN A 86 16.81 10.84 8.92
C ASN A 86 16.07 9.96 7.90
N VAL A 87 16.70 9.76 6.73
CA VAL A 87 16.15 8.89 5.69
C VAL A 87 16.40 7.41 6.01
N SER A 88 17.36 7.08 6.89
CA SER A 88 17.78 5.67 7.11
C SER A 88 16.66 4.81 7.70
N ASP A 89 15.81 5.37 8.57
CA ASP A 89 14.69 4.64 9.18
C ASP A 89 13.72 4.11 8.11
N PHE A 90 13.42 4.94 7.11
CA PHE A 90 12.65 4.55 5.94
C PHE A 90 13.37 3.47 5.12
N GLU A 91 14.67 3.62 4.86
CA GLU A 91 15.43 2.67 4.06
C GLU A 91 15.52 1.29 4.73
N GLU A 92 15.68 1.25 6.05
CA GLU A 92 15.71 0.02 6.85
C GLU A 92 14.34 -0.68 6.82
N ALA A 93 13.26 0.07 7.04
CA ALA A 93 11.91 -0.46 6.93
C ALA A 93 11.62 -0.98 5.51
N TRP A 94 12.00 -0.24 4.47
CA TRP A 94 11.86 -0.70 3.08
C TRP A 94 12.61 -2.01 2.83
N LYS A 95 13.85 -2.16 3.34
CA LYS A 95 14.61 -3.41 3.24
C LYS A 95 13.90 -4.58 3.93
N GLN A 96 13.32 -4.36 5.11
CA GLN A 96 12.53 -5.38 5.82
C GLN A 96 11.32 -5.80 4.99
N TRP A 97 10.55 -4.83 4.47
CA TRP A 97 9.38 -5.11 3.64
C TRP A 97 9.74 -5.86 2.36
N ASN A 98 10.89 -5.59 1.74
CA ASN A 98 11.36 -6.34 0.57
C ASN A 98 11.60 -7.84 0.81
N SER A 99 11.68 -8.28 2.07
CA SER A 99 11.85 -9.70 2.40
C SER A 99 10.57 -10.54 2.31
N ILE A 100 9.37 -9.93 2.29
CA ILE A 100 8.10 -10.67 2.31
C ILE A 100 7.86 -11.47 1.02
N PRO A 101 7.10 -12.58 1.05
CA PRO A 101 6.75 -13.33 -0.15
C PRO A 101 5.60 -12.65 -0.93
N ALA A 102 5.87 -11.50 -1.56
CA ALA A 102 4.93 -10.80 -2.45
C ALA A 102 5.54 -10.57 -3.83
N THR A 103 4.70 -10.48 -4.86
CA THR A 103 5.16 -10.27 -6.25
C THR A 103 5.70 -8.85 -6.46
N LYS A 104 4.96 -7.82 -6.03
CA LYS A 104 5.42 -6.42 -6.02
C LYS A 104 5.07 -5.71 -4.73
N ILE A 105 5.93 -4.76 -4.36
CA ILE A 105 5.79 -3.87 -3.22
C ILE A 105 5.77 -2.43 -3.73
N PHE A 106 4.78 -1.68 -3.28
CA PHE A 106 4.55 -0.29 -3.61
C PHE A 106 4.82 0.57 -2.39
N LEU A 107 5.36 1.76 -2.62
CA LEU A 107 5.54 2.78 -1.60
C LEU A 107 4.21 3.55 -1.42
N GLY A 108 3.52 3.37 -0.30
CA GLY A 108 2.30 4.10 0.04
C GLY A 108 2.60 5.46 0.69
N LEU A 109 2.09 6.54 0.10
CA LEU A 109 2.35 7.92 0.52
C LEU A 109 1.07 8.76 0.60
N PRO A 110 1.04 9.79 1.45
CA PRO A 110 0.03 10.83 1.37
C PRO A 110 0.29 11.73 0.15
N ALA A 111 -0.76 12.06 -0.58
CA ALA A 111 -0.71 12.94 -1.75
C ALA A 111 -0.62 14.43 -1.38
N ALA A 112 -0.77 14.78 -0.10
CA ALA A 112 -0.66 16.14 0.40
C ALA A 112 -0.22 16.16 1.88
N PRO A 113 0.37 17.26 2.37
CA PRO A 113 0.75 17.40 3.79
C PRO A 113 -0.43 17.26 4.77
N ASP A 114 -1.64 17.62 4.33
CA ASP A 114 -2.88 17.59 5.10
C ASP A 114 -3.70 16.31 4.91
N ALA A 115 -3.17 15.31 4.17
CA ALA A 115 -3.84 14.02 3.96
C ALA A 115 -3.66 13.05 5.13
N THR A 116 -2.60 13.22 5.93
CA THR A 116 -2.23 12.37 7.07
C THR A 116 -1.62 13.25 8.17
N GLY A 117 -1.41 12.69 9.37
CA GLY A 117 -0.78 13.41 10.47
C GLY A 117 0.73 13.60 10.30
N SER A 118 1.40 12.70 9.59
CA SER A 118 2.83 12.82 9.25
C SER A 118 3.24 11.88 8.10
N GLY A 119 4.48 12.00 7.62
CA GLY A 119 5.04 11.13 6.57
C GLY A 119 4.88 11.64 5.13
N TYR A 120 4.44 12.89 4.95
CA TYR A 120 4.43 13.52 3.63
C TYR A 120 5.85 13.76 3.11
N ILE A 121 6.08 13.37 1.86
CA ILE A 121 7.35 13.55 1.16
C ILE A 121 7.12 14.57 0.05
N PRO A 122 7.82 15.72 0.02
CA PRO A 122 7.78 16.61 -1.13
C PRO A 122 8.19 15.88 -2.43
N PRO A 123 7.58 16.17 -3.60
CA PRO A 123 7.93 15.48 -4.84
C PRO A 123 9.43 15.53 -5.19
N GLY A 124 10.08 16.67 -4.95
CA GLY A 124 11.53 16.83 -5.18
C GLY A 124 12.37 15.87 -4.32
N ASP A 125 11.99 15.68 -3.06
CA ASP A 125 12.66 14.77 -2.14
C ASP A 125 12.37 13.31 -2.48
N LEU A 126 11.13 12.99 -2.85
CA LEU A 126 10.78 11.66 -3.34
C LEU A 126 11.67 11.28 -4.52
N ILE A 127 11.81 12.18 -5.51
CA ILE A 127 12.58 11.94 -6.73
C ILE A 127 14.08 11.83 -6.46
N SER A 128 14.63 12.71 -5.62
CA SER A 128 16.09 12.83 -5.44
C SER A 128 16.65 11.95 -4.33
N GLN A 129 15.87 11.62 -3.31
CA GLN A 129 16.35 10.94 -2.09
C GLN A 129 15.75 9.54 -1.92
N VAL A 130 14.48 9.35 -2.28
CA VAL A 130 13.75 8.09 -1.98
C VAL A 130 13.72 7.11 -3.14
N LEU A 131 13.30 7.56 -4.33
CA LEU A 131 13.21 6.71 -5.53
C LEU A 131 14.54 6.02 -5.88
N PRO A 132 15.72 6.69 -5.80
CA PRO A 132 17.00 6.05 -6.09
C PRO A 132 17.29 4.84 -5.19
N THR A 133 16.89 4.89 -3.92
CA THR A 133 17.11 3.80 -2.97
C THR A 133 16.16 2.62 -3.23
N ILE A 134 14.88 2.89 -3.53
CA ILE A 134 13.88 1.83 -3.60
C ILE A 134 13.77 1.14 -4.96
N LYS A 135 14.09 1.86 -6.05
CA LYS A 135 13.98 1.35 -7.43
C LYS A 135 14.97 0.25 -7.78
N GLY A 136 16.03 0.10 -6.99
CA GLY A 136 16.98 -1.01 -7.15
C GLY A 136 16.39 -2.38 -6.82
N SER A 137 15.26 -2.44 -6.11
CA SER A 137 14.59 -3.71 -5.80
C SER A 137 13.82 -4.25 -7.01
N SER A 138 14.01 -5.54 -7.31
CA SER A 138 13.19 -6.25 -8.31
C SER A 138 11.71 -6.35 -7.92
N LYS A 139 11.40 -6.19 -6.62
CA LYS A 139 10.02 -6.16 -6.10
C LYS A 139 9.39 -4.77 -6.15
N TYR A 140 10.13 -3.70 -6.46
CA TYR A 140 9.51 -2.38 -6.61
C TYR A 140 8.41 -2.42 -7.69
N GLY A 141 7.20 -2.01 -7.30
CA GLY A 141 6.01 -1.98 -8.15
C GLY A 141 5.55 -0.58 -8.53
N GLY A 142 5.90 0.44 -7.74
CA GLY A 142 5.46 1.82 -7.94
C GLY A 142 5.14 2.53 -6.63
N VAL A 143 4.24 3.52 -6.73
CA VAL A 143 3.76 4.34 -5.62
C VAL A 143 2.24 4.23 -5.52
N MET A 144 1.73 4.07 -4.30
CA MET A 144 0.30 4.20 -3.97
C MET A 144 0.09 5.57 -3.30
N LEU A 145 -0.98 6.28 -3.66
CA LEU A 145 -1.27 7.61 -3.12
C LEU A 145 -2.59 7.64 -2.34
N TRP A 146 -2.50 8.05 -1.09
CA TRP A 146 -3.62 8.43 -0.26
C TRP A 146 -3.84 9.95 -0.30
N SER A 147 -4.85 10.50 -0.96
CA SER A 147 -5.86 9.85 -1.79
C SER A 147 -6.15 10.73 -3.01
N LYS A 148 -7.01 10.27 -3.92
CA LYS A 148 -7.40 11.01 -5.13
C LYS A 148 -7.84 12.45 -4.84
N TYR A 149 -8.57 12.68 -3.75
CA TYR A 149 -9.03 14.02 -3.36
C TYR A 149 -7.88 14.99 -3.13
N TYR A 150 -6.84 14.53 -2.41
CA TYR A 150 -5.66 15.34 -2.11
C TYR A 150 -4.75 15.46 -3.34
N ASP A 151 -4.64 14.40 -4.14
CA ASP A 151 -3.89 14.42 -5.39
C ASP A 151 -4.44 15.44 -6.40
N ASP A 152 -5.76 15.59 -6.50
CA ASP A 152 -6.38 16.62 -7.35
C ASP A 152 -6.04 18.05 -6.90
N LYS A 153 -5.86 18.27 -5.61
CA LYS A 153 -5.54 19.59 -5.05
C LYS A 153 -4.08 19.96 -5.27
N THR A 154 -3.18 18.99 -5.13
CA THR A 154 -1.73 19.24 -5.10
C THR A 154 -1.02 18.89 -6.41
N GLY A 155 -1.65 18.06 -7.25
CA GLY A 155 -1.02 17.54 -8.47
C GLY A 155 0.18 16.64 -8.17
N TYR A 156 0.14 15.90 -7.06
CA TYR A 156 1.26 15.10 -6.59
C TYR A 156 1.66 14.04 -7.61
N SER A 157 0.70 13.23 -8.08
CA SER A 157 0.90 12.20 -9.11
C SER A 157 1.46 12.81 -10.40
N SER A 158 0.92 13.95 -10.83
CA SER A 158 1.39 14.66 -12.03
C SER A 158 2.86 15.06 -11.93
N SER A 159 3.33 15.40 -10.72
CA SER A 159 4.71 15.80 -10.46
C SER A 159 5.68 14.61 -10.49
N ILE A 160 5.22 13.41 -10.11
CA ILE A 160 6.08 12.23 -9.92
C ILE A 160 5.96 11.18 -11.03
N LYS A 161 4.87 11.20 -11.83
CA LYS A 161 4.50 10.14 -12.78
C LYS A 161 5.60 9.73 -13.76
N LYS A 162 6.40 10.67 -14.26
CA LYS A 162 7.51 10.37 -15.19
C LYS A 162 8.72 9.70 -14.52
N TYR A 163 8.77 9.74 -13.19
CA TYR A 163 9.87 9.21 -12.39
C TYR A 163 9.53 7.89 -11.72
N VAL A 164 8.26 7.51 -11.64
CA VAL A 164 7.77 6.25 -11.06
C VAL A 164 7.83 5.14 -12.11
#